data_AF-A0A538RN96-F1
#
_entry.id   AF-A0A538RN96-F1
#
_cell.length_a   1.000
_cell.length_b   1.000
_cell.length_c   1.000
_cell.angle_alpha   90.00
_cell.angle_beta   90.00
_cell.angle_gamma   90.00
#
_symmetry.space_group_name_H-M   'P 1'
#
loop_
_entity.id
_entity.type
_entity.pdbx_description
1 polymer ?
#
loop_
_entity_poly.entity_id
_entity_poly.type
_entity_poly.pdbx_seq_one_letter_code
_entity_poly.pdbx_strand_id
1 'polypeptide(L)'
;MTVRKAVSFSASEAVDAHIVDFIAKDTEDLLAQLNSRTAQTGAGPVIMNMASASKRTLTMTLRERFVAFVATPELISILYTVGMLAIFIELFHPGLVAPAVIGALCLVLAFLGLGSLPFNWAGLVLLGLAAAFVIVELHTGSVLPGVGAVLAFVIGALLLFSVDIPRLPGEPVLQVSLWLIGILAGLFAVVTVVVGGAVVKTRRLQYPKAGALLIGKTGFATSDLAPKGTVQVASELWTATADDATPIRVGDPVSVVGLEGLMLKVRKTHP
;
A
#
# COMPACT_ATOMS: atom_id res chain seq x y z
N MET A 1 11.02 -28.35 26.20
CA MET A 1 12.42 -28.65 25.80
C MET A 1 12.95 -27.39 25.12
N THR A 2 13.82 -26.63 25.78
CA THR A 2 14.35 -25.36 25.23
C THR A 2 15.63 -25.67 24.45
N VAL A 3 15.62 -25.45 23.14
CA VAL A 3 16.81 -25.63 22.29
C VAL A 3 17.84 -24.55 22.67
N ARG A 4 18.97 -24.93 23.27
CA ARG A 4 19.99 -24.01 23.80
C ARG A 4 21.09 -23.63 22.80
N LYS A 5 21.25 -24.40 21.72
CA LYS A 5 22.20 -24.14 20.62
C LYS A 5 21.62 -24.68 19.32
N ALA A 6 21.47 -23.83 18.31
CA ALA A 6 21.18 -24.24 16.94
C ALA A 6 22.52 -24.51 16.24
N VAL A 7 22.92 -25.78 16.15
CA VAL A 7 24.14 -26.20 15.44
C VAL A 7 23.70 -26.85 14.13
N SER A 8 24.17 -26.31 13.01
CA SER A 8 23.99 -26.92 11.68
C SER A 8 25.09 -27.95 11.46
N PHE A 9 24.72 -29.20 11.18
CA PHE A 9 25.66 -30.26 10.80
C PHE A 9 25.65 -30.42 9.28
N SER A 10 26.83 -30.60 8.68
CA SER A 10 26.93 -31.10 7.30
C SER A 10 26.42 -32.53 7.22
N ALA A 11 26.09 -33.01 6.02
CA ALA A 11 25.53 -34.35 5.83
C ALA A 11 26.43 -35.46 6.44
N SER A 12 27.76 -35.35 6.27
CA SER A 12 28.73 -36.28 6.85
C SER A 12 28.77 -36.20 8.38
N GLU A 13 28.84 -34.99 8.93
CA GLU A 13 28.85 -34.80 10.39
C GLU A 13 27.54 -35.30 11.03
N ALA A 14 26.42 -35.20 10.32
CA ALA A 14 25.14 -35.70 10.79
C ALA A 14 25.09 -37.24 10.84
N VAL A 15 25.76 -37.93 9.91
CA VAL A 15 25.92 -39.40 9.96
C VAL A 15 26.85 -39.80 11.11
N ASP A 16 27.99 -39.13 11.24
CA ASP A 16 28.97 -39.40 12.29
C ASP A 16 28.39 -39.17 13.69
N ALA A 17 27.54 -38.13 13.83
CA ALA A 17 26.80 -37.83 15.06
C ALA A 17 25.54 -38.69 15.26
N HIS A 18 25.24 -39.62 14.33
CA HIS A 18 24.06 -40.50 14.33
C HIS A 18 22.72 -39.73 14.43
N ILE A 19 22.69 -38.52 13.86
CA ILE A 19 21.46 -37.72 13.70
C ILE A 19 20.65 -38.24 12.51
N VAL A 20 21.34 -38.76 11.49
CA VAL A 20 20.77 -39.42 10.31
C VAL A 20 21.46 -40.77 10.10
N ASP A 21 20.77 -41.73 9.48
CA ASP A 21 21.28 -43.11 9.38
C ASP A 21 22.40 -43.29 8.34
N PHE A 22 22.34 -42.56 7.21
CA PHE A 22 23.30 -42.63 6.10
C PHE A 22 23.04 -41.53 5.06
N ILE A 23 23.93 -41.42 4.06
CA ILE A 23 23.79 -40.51 2.91
C ILE A 23 23.57 -41.33 1.65
N ALA A 24 22.59 -40.94 0.84
CA ALA A 24 22.34 -41.48 -0.48
C ALA A 24 22.58 -40.42 -1.56
N LYS A 25 23.12 -40.83 -2.71
CA LYS A 25 23.45 -39.93 -3.83
C LYS A 25 22.22 -39.53 -4.64
N ASP A 26 21.28 -40.44 -4.78
CA ASP A 26 20.03 -40.25 -5.50
C ASP A 26 18.92 -41.15 -4.94
N THR A 27 17.73 -41.09 -5.54
CA THR A 27 16.57 -41.88 -5.10
C THR A 27 16.74 -43.38 -5.32
N GLU A 28 17.56 -43.81 -6.28
CA GLU A 28 17.78 -45.24 -6.54
C GLU A 28 18.76 -45.83 -5.53
N ASP A 29 19.85 -45.11 -5.26
CA ASP A 29 20.81 -45.41 -4.20
C ASP A 29 20.12 -45.42 -2.83
N LEU A 30 19.22 -44.47 -2.55
CA LEU A 30 18.42 -44.45 -1.34
C LEU A 30 17.57 -45.72 -1.19
N LEU A 31 16.85 -46.13 -2.23
CA LEU A 31 16.00 -47.32 -2.20
C LEU A 31 16.83 -48.60 -2.05
N ALA A 32 18.00 -48.67 -2.69
CA ALA A 32 18.93 -49.79 -2.55
C ALA A 32 19.46 -49.90 -1.10
N GLN A 33 19.86 -48.78 -0.50
CA GLN A 33 20.37 -48.74 0.88
C GLN A 33 19.29 -48.97 1.95
N LEU A 34 18.03 -48.61 1.67
CA LEU A 34 16.87 -48.89 2.55
C LEU A 34 16.40 -50.33 2.47
N ASN A 35 16.71 -51.05 1.39
CA ASN A 35 16.24 -52.41 1.20
C ASN A 35 16.77 -53.33 2.32
N SER A 36 15.88 -54.11 2.94
CA SER A 36 16.17 -55.01 4.06
C SER A 36 16.54 -54.33 5.40
N ARG A 37 16.38 -53.01 5.52
CA ARG A 37 16.50 -52.32 6.82
C ARG A 37 15.18 -52.35 7.59
N THR A 38 15.26 -52.35 8.91
CA THR A 38 14.08 -52.29 9.80
C THR A 38 13.74 -50.85 10.12
N ALA A 39 12.55 -50.39 9.76
CA ALA A 39 12.01 -49.11 10.17
C ALA A 39 11.14 -49.28 11.43
N GLN A 40 11.31 -48.41 12.42
CA GLN A 40 10.41 -48.34 13.55
C GLN A 40 9.17 -47.54 13.16
N THR A 41 8.01 -48.18 13.12
CA THR A 41 6.73 -47.53 12.82
C THR A 41 5.84 -47.51 14.06
N GLY A 42 4.78 -46.71 14.07
CA GLY A 42 3.79 -46.71 15.15
C GLY A 42 3.09 -48.05 15.38
N ALA A 43 3.14 -48.96 14.39
CA ALA A 43 2.61 -50.32 14.48
C ALA A 43 3.67 -51.39 14.86
N GLY A 44 4.92 -50.97 15.11
CA GLY A 44 6.05 -51.84 15.42
C GLY A 44 7.17 -51.81 14.37
N PRO A 45 8.23 -52.62 14.56
CA PRO A 45 9.34 -52.73 13.62
C PRO A 45 8.88 -53.42 12.32
N VAL A 46 9.09 -52.76 11.18
CA VAL A 46 8.75 -53.27 9.84
C VAL A 46 10.02 -53.36 9.01
N ILE A 47 10.28 -54.52 8.41
CA ILE A 47 11.39 -54.70 7.46
C ILE A 47 10.98 -54.10 6.12
N MET A 48 11.76 -53.14 5.63
CA MET A 48 11.51 -52.45 4.37
C MET A 48 11.94 -53.31 3.20
N ASN A 49 10.99 -53.71 2.36
CA ASN A 49 11.26 -54.38 1.09
C ASN A 49 11.10 -53.38 -0.07
N MET A 50 12.21 -52.74 -0.45
CA MET A 50 12.22 -51.73 -1.51
C MET A 50 12.40 -52.34 -2.90
N ALA A 51 12.81 -53.61 -2.99
CA ALA A 51 13.03 -54.31 -4.27
C ALA A 51 11.75 -54.47 -5.12
N SER A 52 10.56 -54.36 -4.51
CA SER A 52 9.26 -54.45 -5.20
C SER A 52 8.39 -53.20 -4.99
N ALA A 53 8.97 -52.10 -4.49
CA ALA A 53 8.23 -50.88 -4.21
C ALA A 53 7.84 -50.15 -5.50
N SER A 54 6.55 -49.86 -5.67
CA SER A 54 6.06 -49.04 -6.77
C SER A 54 6.40 -47.56 -6.52
N LYS A 55 7.27 -46.98 -7.35
CA LYS A 55 7.56 -45.54 -7.32
C LYS A 55 6.31 -44.76 -7.78
N ARG A 56 5.70 -43.99 -6.89
CA ARG A 56 4.62 -43.05 -7.25
C ARG A 56 5.11 -41.63 -7.06
N THR A 57 5.42 -40.95 -8.16
CA THR A 57 5.76 -39.54 -8.13
C THR A 57 4.48 -38.72 -7.95
N LEU A 58 4.39 -37.99 -6.84
CA LEU A 58 3.31 -37.03 -6.63
C LEU A 58 3.70 -35.71 -7.29
N THR A 59 3.17 -35.47 -8.49
CA THR A 59 3.32 -34.17 -9.16
C THR A 59 2.28 -33.19 -8.63
N MET A 60 2.66 -31.92 -8.51
CA MET A 60 1.71 -30.85 -8.20
C MET A 60 0.55 -30.84 -9.20
N THR A 61 -0.66 -30.74 -8.68
CA THR A 61 -1.86 -30.48 -9.50
C THR A 61 -1.83 -29.06 -10.08
N LEU A 62 -2.66 -28.77 -11.11
CA LEU A 62 -2.72 -27.43 -11.72
C LEU A 62 -3.02 -26.33 -10.68
N ARG A 63 -3.91 -26.62 -9.72
CA ARG A 63 -4.24 -25.72 -8.60
C ARG A 63 -3.03 -25.47 -7.69
N GLU A 64 -2.26 -26.50 -7.35
CA GLU A 64 -1.08 -26.40 -6.48
C GLU A 64 0.04 -25.65 -7.19
N ARG A 65 0.20 -25.87 -8.51
CA ARG A 65 1.14 -25.11 -9.32
C ARG A 65 0.77 -23.63 -9.42
N PHE A 66 -0.52 -23.32 -9.56
CA PHE A 66 -1.00 -21.92 -9.57
C PHE A 66 -0.77 -21.25 -8.21
N VAL A 67 -1.16 -21.90 -7.12
CA VAL A 67 -0.92 -21.38 -5.77
C VAL A 67 0.58 -21.22 -5.50
N ALA A 68 1.42 -22.19 -5.88
CA ALA A 68 2.86 -22.09 -5.73
C ALA A 68 3.47 -20.94 -6.54
N PHE A 69 2.95 -20.66 -7.74
CA PHE A 69 3.37 -19.51 -8.54
C PHE A 69 3.00 -18.19 -7.87
N VAL A 70 1.76 -18.07 -7.37
CA VAL A 70 1.28 -16.87 -6.67
C VAL A 70 1.97 -16.69 -5.32
N ALA A 71 2.31 -17.78 -4.64
CA ALA A 71 3.00 -17.83 -3.36
C ALA A 71 4.52 -17.68 -3.52
N THR A 72 4.96 -16.73 -4.34
CA THR A 72 6.35 -16.28 -4.39
C THR A 72 6.45 -14.90 -3.72
N PRO A 73 7.44 -14.65 -2.84
CA PRO A 73 7.56 -13.37 -2.14
C PRO A 73 7.56 -12.17 -3.09
N GLU A 74 8.23 -12.29 -4.24
CA GLU A 74 8.32 -11.25 -5.26
C GLU A 74 6.97 -10.95 -5.89
N LEU A 75 6.24 -11.98 -6.33
CA LEU A 75 4.93 -11.77 -6.98
C LEU A 75 3.93 -11.21 -5.98
N ILE A 76 3.95 -11.65 -4.73
CA ILE A 76 3.12 -11.09 -3.67
C ILE A 76 3.41 -9.61 -3.48
N SER A 77 4.69 -9.22 -3.34
CA SER A 77 5.05 -7.81 -3.16
C SER A 77 4.60 -6.96 -4.36
N ILE A 78 4.73 -7.47 -5.58
CA ILE A 78 4.27 -6.79 -6.80
C ILE A 78 2.74 -6.66 -6.79
N LEU A 79 2.01 -7.76 -6.59
CA LEU A 79 0.54 -7.79 -6.56
C LEU A 79 -0.01 -6.87 -5.47
N TYR A 80 0.60 -6.86 -4.29
CA TYR A 80 0.22 -5.97 -3.19
C TYR A 80 0.39 -4.50 -3.60
N THR A 81 1.58 -4.14 -4.10
CA THR A 81 1.91 -2.76 -4.45
C THR A 81 1.03 -2.25 -5.60
N VAL A 82 0.91 -3.04 -6.67
CA VAL A 82 0.06 -2.70 -7.82
C VAL A 82 -1.40 -2.62 -7.41
N GLY A 83 -1.87 -3.57 -6.59
CA GLY A 83 -3.24 -3.59 -6.10
C GLY A 83 -3.59 -2.35 -5.28
N MET A 84 -2.70 -1.98 -4.37
CA MET A 84 -2.81 -0.78 -3.54
C MET A 84 -2.77 0.50 -4.39
N LEU A 85 -1.85 0.60 -5.35
CA LEU A 85 -1.74 1.75 -6.25
C LEU A 85 -2.97 1.91 -7.15
N ALA A 86 -3.52 0.81 -7.67
CA ALA A 86 -4.71 0.86 -8.52
C ALA A 86 -5.95 1.36 -7.74
N ILE A 87 -6.13 0.91 -6.49
CA ILE A 87 -7.17 1.44 -5.60
C ILE A 87 -6.91 2.92 -5.30
N PHE A 88 -5.66 3.30 -5.03
CA PHE A 88 -5.32 4.67 -4.76
C PHE A 88 -5.61 5.61 -5.93
N ILE A 89 -5.32 5.17 -7.16
CA ILE A 89 -5.63 5.92 -8.38
C ILE A 89 -7.14 6.13 -8.53
N GLU A 90 -7.97 5.11 -8.26
CA GLU A 90 -9.43 5.25 -8.34
C GLU A 90 -9.96 6.24 -7.31
N LEU A 91 -9.44 6.22 -6.08
CA LEU A 91 -9.84 7.19 -5.04
C LEU A 91 -9.56 8.64 -5.46
N PHE A 92 -8.61 8.84 -6.38
CA PHE A 92 -8.23 10.15 -6.90
C PHE A 92 -9.05 10.60 -8.11
N HIS A 93 -9.35 9.67 -9.00
CA HIS A 93 -10.11 9.92 -10.22
C HIS A 93 -11.39 9.10 -10.17
N PRO A 94 -12.35 9.47 -9.30
CA PRO A 94 -13.55 8.68 -9.11
C PRO A 94 -14.28 8.53 -10.44
N GLY A 95 -14.57 7.28 -10.82
CA GLY A 95 -15.24 6.94 -12.08
C GLY A 95 -14.46 5.98 -12.98
N LEU A 96 -13.21 5.63 -12.63
CA LEU A 96 -12.45 4.58 -13.32
C LEU A 96 -12.72 3.23 -12.62
N VAL A 97 -13.85 2.60 -12.96
CA VAL A 97 -14.20 1.27 -12.42
C VAL A 97 -13.10 0.23 -12.64
N ALA A 98 -12.33 0.35 -13.72
CA ALA A 98 -11.27 -0.60 -14.08
C ALA A 98 -10.13 -0.70 -13.02
N PRO A 99 -9.45 0.40 -12.61
CA PRO A 99 -8.48 0.38 -11.52
C PRO A 99 -8.99 -0.24 -10.21
N ALA A 100 -10.24 0.01 -9.81
CA ALA A 100 -10.80 -0.61 -8.61
C ALA A 100 -10.87 -2.14 -8.73
N VAL A 101 -11.40 -2.65 -9.86
CA VAL A 101 -11.55 -4.09 -10.09
C VAL A 101 -10.18 -4.77 -10.19
N ILE A 102 -9.26 -4.19 -10.96
CA ILE A 102 -7.89 -4.71 -11.10
C ILE A 102 -7.18 -4.68 -9.74
N GLY A 103 -7.33 -3.57 -9.01
CA GLY A 103 -6.72 -3.40 -7.69
C GLY A 103 -7.20 -4.43 -6.67
N ALA A 104 -8.52 -4.61 -6.59
CA ALA A 104 -9.13 -5.62 -5.72
C ALA A 104 -8.67 -7.04 -6.09
N LEU A 105 -8.65 -7.38 -7.39
CA LEU A 105 -8.20 -8.70 -7.84
C LEU A 105 -6.72 -8.95 -7.49
N CYS A 106 -5.85 -7.97 -7.72
CA CYS A 106 -4.43 -8.07 -7.36
C CYS A 106 -4.25 -8.26 -5.85
N LEU A 107 -4.98 -7.52 -5.01
CA LEU A 107 -4.91 -7.69 -3.56
C LEU A 107 -5.40 -9.07 -3.12
N VAL A 108 -6.52 -9.56 -3.67
CA VAL A 108 -7.02 -10.91 -3.35
C VAL A 108 -5.97 -11.98 -3.68
N LEU A 109 -5.31 -11.86 -4.83
CA LEU A 109 -4.23 -12.78 -5.21
C LEU A 109 -3.00 -12.65 -4.31
N ALA A 110 -2.63 -11.42 -3.91
CA ALA A 110 -1.56 -11.22 -2.94
C ALA A 110 -1.87 -11.91 -1.61
N PHE A 111 -3.08 -11.69 -1.07
CA PHE A 111 -3.53 -12.33 0.18
C PHE A 111 -3.61 -13.86 0.09
N LEU A 112 -4.02 -14.40 -1.06
CA LEU A 112 -3.97 -15.84 -1.32
C LEU A 112 -2.53 -16.37 -1.24
N GLY A 113 -1.58 -15.64 -1.81
CA GLY A 113 -0.15 -15.95 -1.72
C GLY A 113 0.37 -15.88 -0.28
N LEU A 114 0.05 -14.82 0.47
CA LEU A 114 0.45 -14.69 1.89
C LEU A 114 -0.09 -15.85 2.74
N GLY A 115 -1.32 -16.30 2.49
CA GLY A 115 -1.90 -17.42 3.24
C GLY A 115 -1.14 -18.74 3.08
N SER A 116 -0.27 -18.85 2.07
CA SER A 116 0.52 -20.05 1.76
C SER A 116 1.97 -19.96 2.26
N LEU A 117 2.43 -18.77 2.64
CA LEU A 117 3.81 -18.51 3.08
C LEU A 117 3.85 -18.11 4.56
N PRO A 118 4.92 -18.47 5.29
CA PRO A 118 5.17 -17.87 6.58
C PRO A 118 5.49 -16.37 6.40
N PHE A 119 4.64 -15.50 6.96
CA PHE A 119 4.80 -14.05 6.90
C PHE A 119 4.82 -13.41 8.29
N ASN A 120 5.37 -12.21 8.38
CA ASN A 120 5.37 -11.41 9.60
C ASN A 120 4.15 -10.49 9.65
N TRP A 121 3.32 -10.66 10.68
CA TRP A 121 2.14 -9.83 10.93
C TRP A 121 2.46 -8.34 11.09
N ALA A 122 3.60 -7.99 11.68
CA ALA A 122 4.02 -6.59 11.81
C ALA A 122 4.26 -5.95 10.43
N GLY A 123 4.87 -6.69 9.50
CA GLY A 123 5.06 -6.25 8.12
C GLY A 123 3.72 -6.00 7.42
N LEU A 124 2.77 -6.93 7.58
CA LEU A 124 1.44 -6.79 6.99
C LEU A 124 0.66 -5.59 7.55
N VAL A 125 0.70 -5.38 8.86
CA VAL A 125 0.05 -4.23 9.51
C VAL A 125 0.67 -2.91 9.05
N LEU A 126 2.00 -2.84 8.91
CA LEU A 126 2.68 -1.64 8.39
C LEU A 126 2.31 -1.34 6.93
N LEU A 127 2.17 -2.37 6.10
CA LEU A 127 1.69 -2.22 4.73
C LEU A 127 0.24 -1.69 4.70
N GLY A 128 -0.64 -2.19 5.58
CA GLY A 128 -1.98 -1.66 5.75
C GLY A 128 -2.00 -0.22 6.27
N LEU A 129 -1.09 0.12 7.18
CA LEU A 129 -0.92 1.48 7.70
C LEU A 129 -0.46 2.44 6.60
N ALA A 130 0.40 1.99 5.68
CA ALA A 130 0.77 2.76 4.50
C ALA A 130 -0.46 3.11 3.66
N ALA A 131 -1.40 2.17 3.47
CA ALA A 131 -2.66 2.42 2.76
C ALA A 131 -3.52 3.45 3.48
N ALA A 132 -3.64 3.32 4.80
CA ALA A 132 -4.41 4.26 5.62
C ALA A 132 -3.82 5.68 5.56
N PHE A 133 -2.51 5.84 5.62
CA PHE A 133 -1.85 7.15 5.53
C PHE A 133 -2.05 7.83 4.18
N VAL A 134 -2.05 7.07 3.09
CA VAL A 134 -2.40 7.59 1.77
C VAL A 134 -3.84 8.13 1.74
N ILE A 135 -4.79 7.43 2.36
CA ILE A 135 -6.18 7.89 2.49
C ILE A 135 -6.28 9.15 3.37
N VAL A 136 -5.48 9.24 4.43
CA VAL A 136 -5.41 10.46 5.27
C VAL A 136 -4.82 11.64 4.51
N GLU A 137 -3.81 11.41 3.67
CA GLU A 137 -3.21 12.42 2.80
C GLU A 137 -4.26 13.08 1.90
N LEU A 138 -5.09 12.23 1.29
CA LEU A 138 -6.22 12.61 0.44
C LEU A 138 -7.20 13.58 1.11
N HIS A 139 -7.54 13.31 2.37
CA HIS A 139 -8.50 14.14 3.11
C HIS A 139 -7.86 15.42 3.65
N THR A 140 -6.64 15.33 4.16
CA THR A 140 -5.95 16.47 4.79
C THR A 140 -5.38 17.46 3.77
N GLY A 141 -5.00 17.00 2.57
CA GLY A 141 -4.31 17.84 1.59
C GLY A 141 -2.94 18.32 2.08
N SER A 142 -2.28 17.53 2.94
CA SER A 142 -0.92 17.75 3.44
C SER A 142 -0.02 16.64 2.91
N VAL A 143 1.28 16.90 2.74
CA VAL A 143 2.27 15.91 2.24
C VAL A 143 2.80 15.01 3.36
N LEU A 144 2.59 15.38 4.63
CA LEU A 144 3.15 14.67 5.78
C LEU A 144 2.67 13.21 5.90
N PRO A 145 1.36 12.90 5.74
CA PRO A 145 0.90 11.51 5.74
C PRO A 145 1.52 10.68 4.61
N GLY A 146 1.77 11.27 3.44
CA GLY A 146 2.42 10.59 2.31
C GLY A 146 3.84 10.12 2.61
N VAL A 147 4.63 10.95 3.31
CA VAL A 147 5.97 10.54 3.78
C VAL A 147 5.87 9.36 4.76
N GLY A 148 4.92 9.44 5.70
CA GLY A 148 4.63 8.34 6.61
C GLY A 148 4.22 7.06 5.89
N ALA A 149 3.43 7.17 4.81
CA ALA A 149 3.00 6.05 4.01
C ALA A 149 4.18 5.34 3.33
N VAL A 150 5.09 6.10 2.72
CA VAL A 150 6.28 5.54 2.06
C VAL A 150 7.19 4.84 3.08
N LEU A 151 7.41 5.45 4.25
CA LEU A 151 8.22 4.83 5.31
C LEU A 151 7.58 3.54 5.83
N ALA A 152 6.27 3.58 6.13
CA ALA A 152 5.53 2.40 6.56
C ALA A 152 5.55 1.29 5.51
N PHE A 153 5.45 1.66 4.23
CA PHE A 153 5.53 0.71 3.11
C PHE A 153 6.91 0.03 3.05
N VAL A 154 8.00 0.80 3.10
CA VAL A 154 9.37 0.26 3.03
C VAL A 154 9.64 -0.69 4.20
N ILE A 155 9.35 -0.25 5.43
CA ILE A 155 9.58 -1.07 6.63
C ILE A 155 8.65 -2.30 6.60
N GLY A 156 7.40 -2.11 6.20
CA GLY A 156 6.43 -3.20 6.06
C GLY A 156 6.89 -4.27 5.06
N ALA A 157 7.34 -3.85 3.88
CA ALA A 157 7.84 -4.74 2.83
C ALA A 157 9.10 -5.49 3.25
N LEU A 158 10.03 -4.83 3.97
CA LEU A 158 11.22 -5.47 4.52
C LEU A 158 10.86 -6.52 5.58
N LEU A 159 9.90 -6.20 6.47
CA LEU A 159 9.52 -7.10 7.55
C LEU A 159 8.63 -8.25 7.08
N LEU A 160 7.84 -8.09 6.02
CA LEU A 160 6.78 -9.02 5.62
C LEU A 160 7.28 -10.47 5.46
N PHE A 161 8.44 -10.65 4.84
CA PHE A 161 9.07 -11.96 4.63
C PHE A 161 10.33 -12.17 5.47
N SER A 162 10.56 -11.31 6.48
CA SER A 162 11.64 -11.49 7.46
C SER A 162 11.23 -12.48 8.55
N VAL A 163 10.90 -13.72 8.16
CA VAL A 163 10.55 -14.80 9.10
C VAL A 163 11.74 -15.72 9.27
N ASP A 164 12.25 -15.80 10.50
CA ASP A 164 13.30 -16.75 10.89
C ASP A 164 12.69 -18.14 11.12
N ILE A 165 12.52 -18.87 10.03
CA ILE A 165 12.18 -20.29 10.05
C ILE A 165 13.48 -21.10 10.21
N PRO A 166 13.52 -22.16 11.05
CA PRO A 166 14.61 -23.14 11.03
C PRO A 166 14.69 -23.77 9.64
N ARG A 167 15.80 -23.56 8.93
CA ARG A 167 15.97 -23.91 7.52
C ARG A 167 16.79 -25.19 7.41
N LEU A 168 16.43 -26.11 6.51
CA LEU A 168 17.35 -27.16 6.12
C LEU A 168 18.49 -26.58 5.27
N PRO A 169 19.72 -27.11 5.35
CA PRO A 169 20.80 -26.73 4.45
C PRO A 169 20.39 -26.94 2.99
N GLY A 170 20.32 -25.88 2.20
CA GLY A 170 19.98 -25.92 0.77
C GLY A 170 18.58 -25.42 0.38
N GLU A 171 17.72 -25.06 1.33
CA GLU A 171 16.44 -24.43 0.99
C GLU A 171 16.63 -22.97 0.53
N PRO A 172 15.94 -22.53 -0.55
CA PRO A 172 16.02 -21.17 -1.03
C PRO A 172 15.53 -20.20 0.05
N VAL A 173 16.28 -19.14 0.26
CA VAL A 173 15.91 -18.09 1.21
C VAL A 173 14.65 -17.40 0.69
N LEU A 174 13.54 -17.53 1.43
CA LEU A 174 12.30 -16.78 1.20
C LEU A 174 12.51 -15.32 1.59
N GLN A 175 13.28 -14.59 0.77
CA GLN A 175 13.51 -13.16 0.93
C GLN A 175 13.23 -12.46 -0.38
N VAL A 176 12.53 -11.33 -0.29
CA VAL A 176 12.35 -10.46 -1.43
C VAL A 176 13.68 -9.77 -1.70
N SER A 177 14.09 -9.72 -2.98
CA SER A 177 15.30 -8.99 -3.35
C SER A 177 15.19 -7.51 -2.92
N LEU A 178 16.23 -6.99 -2.26
CA LEU A 178 16.26 -5.58 -1.84
C LEU A 178 16.10 -4.62 -3.04
N TRP A 179 16.58 -5.03 -4.21
CA TRP A 179 16.39 -4.30 -5.46
C TRP A 179 14.91 -4.16 -5.83
N LEU A 180 14.13 -5.25 -5.75
CA LEU A 180 12.69 -5.20 -6.01
C LEU A 180 11.98 -4.32 -4.99
N ILE A 181 12.33 -4.43 -3.71
CA ILE A 181 11.76 -3.55 -2.66
C ILE A 181 12.05 -2.08 -2.99
N GLY A 182 13.29 -1.76 -3.38
CA GLY A 182 13.68 -0.40 -3.78
C GLY A 182 12.87 0.12 -4.97
N ILE A 183 12.65 -0.71 -6.00
CA ILE A 183 11.84 -0.35 -7.17
C ILE A 183 10.38 -0.11 -6.77
N LEU A 184 9.78 -1.02 -6.00
CA LEU A 184 8.39 -0.91 -5.55
C LEU A 184 8.20 0.30 -4.64
N ALA A 185 9.13 0.55 -3.72
CA ALA A 185 9.12 1.72 -2.86
C ALA A 185 9.27 3.01 -3.65
N GLY A 186 10.16 3.04 -4.65
CA GLY A 186 10.33 4.18 -5.54
C GLY A 186 9.06 4.47 -6.34
N LEU A 187 8.45 3.44 -6.93
CA LEU A 187 7.17 3.56 -7.64
C LEU A 187 6.06 4.07 -6.71
N PHE A 188 5.94 3.48 -5.53
CA PHE A 188 4.95 3.86 -4.54
C PHE A 188 5.13 5.31 -4.07
N ALA A 189 6.37 5.74 -3.85
CA ALA A 189 6.71 7.11 -3.48
C ALA A 189 6.39 8.10 -4.60
N VAL A 190 6.77 7.79 -5.85
CA VAL A 190 6.48 8.65 -7.01
C VAL A 190 4.98 8.86 -7.16
N VAL A 191 4.19 7.78 -7.11
CA VAL A 191 2.73 7.90 -7.23
C VAL A 191 2.19 8.73 -6.07
N THR A 192 2.53 8.41 -4.83
CA THR A 192 2.09 9.17 -3.64
C THR A 192 2.40 10.67 -3.76
N VAL A 193 3.61 11.05 -4.16
CA VAL A 193 4.02 12.46 -4.29
C VAL A 193 3.32 13.18 -5.43
N VAL A 194 3.25 12.58 -6.62
CA VAL A 194 2.59 13.20 -7.79
C VAL A 194 1.13 13.46 -7.49
N VAL A 195 0.49 12.46 -6.91
CA VAL A 195 -0.94 12.41 -6.66
C VAL A 195 -1.30 13.31 -5.47
N GLY A 196 -0.61 13.19 -4.33
CA GLY A 196 -0.75 14.11 -3.19
C GLY A 196 -0.46 15.57 -3.55
N GLY A 197 0.58 15.82 -4.36
CA GLY A 197 0.92 17.15 -4.88
C GLY A 197 -0.18 17.78 -5.72
N ALA A 198 -0.91 16.97 -6.52
CA ALA A 198 -2.05 17.45 -7.30
C ALA A 198 -3.22 17.93 -6.42
N VAL A 199 -3.51 17.26 -5.29
CA VAL A 199 -4.55 17.67 -4.33
C VAL A 199 -4.19 18.97 -3.65
N VAL A 200 -2.95 19.06 -3.16
CA VAL A 200 -2.46 20.27 -2.49
C VAL A 200 -2.57 21.46 -3.45
N LYS A 201 -2.16 21.27 -4.71
CA LYS A 201 -2.21 22.30 -5.74
C LYS A 201 -3.65 22.73 -6.06
N THR A 202 -4.57 21.79 -6.25
CA THR A 202 -5.98 22.11 -6.55
C THR A 202 -6.68 22.81 -5.38
N ARG A 203 -6.50 22.34 -4.14
CA ARG A 203 -7.07 22.99 -2.95
C ARG A 203 -6.51 24.39 -2.70
N ARG A 204 -5.20 24.58 -2.88
CA ARG A 204 -4.57 25.92 -2.76
C ARG A 204 -5.04 26.88 -3.85
N LEU A 205 -5.42 26.39 -5.03
CA LEU A 205 -5.96 27.22 -6.10
C LEU A 205 -7.41 27.68 -5.84
N GLN A 206 -8.19 26.92 -5.05
CA GLN A 206 -9.60 27.23 -4.76
C GLN A 206 -9.81 28.33 -3.72
N TYR A 207 -8.91 28.51 -2.73
CA TYR A 207 -9.21 29.34 -1.55
C TYR A 207 -8.87 30.84 -1.62
N PRO A 208 -7.91 31.36 -2.42
CA PRO A 208 -7.71 32.82 -2.55
C PRO A 208 -8.14 33.44 -3.89
N LYS A 209 -8.39 32.65 -4.94
CA LYS A 209 -8.53 33.22 -6.31
C LYS A 209 -9.93 33.70 -6.67
N ALA A 210 -10.99 33.10 -6.13
CA ALA A 210 -12.36 33.49 -6.49
C ALA A 210 -12.64 34.96 -6.17
N GLY A 211 -12.39 35.39 -4.92
CA GLY A 211 -12.63 36.77 -4.52
C GLY A 211 -11.59 37.77 -5.06
N ALA A 212 -10.34 37.34 -5.32
CA ALA A 212 -9.34 38.21 -5.97
C ALA A 212 -9.70 38.51 -7.43
N LEU A 213 -10.37 37.59 -8.14
CA LEU A 213 -10.91 37.81 -9.49
C LEU A 213 -12.13 38.74 -9.52
N LEU A 214 -12.73 39.02 -8.36
CA LEU A 214 -13.84 39.98 -8.24
C LEU A 214 -13.34 41.42 -8.11
N ILE A 215 -12.06 41.64 -7.79
CA ILE A 215 -11.47 42.99 -7.69
C ILE A 215 -11.59 43.68 -9.05
N GLY A 216 -12.21 44.86 -9.08
CA GLY A 216 -12.52 45.62 -10.29
C GLY A 216 -13.87 45.29 -10.93
N LYS A 217 -14.59 44.26 -10.48
CA LYS A 217 -15.97 43.98 -10.93
C LYS A 217 -16.99 44.85 -10.19
N THR A 218 -18.10 45.13 -10.88
CA THR A 218 -19.26 45.84 -10.33
C THR A 218 -20.37 44.88 -9.93
N GLY A 219 -21.20 45.32 -9.00
CA GLY A 219 -22.35 44.59 -8.49
C GLY A 219 -23.35 45.51 -7.82
N PHE A 220 -24.29 44.93 -7.07
CA PHE A 220 -25.32 45.68 -6.37
C PHE A 220 -25.39 45.28 -4.90
N ALA A 221 -25.65 46.24 -4.02
CA ALA A 221 -25.90 45.95 -2.61
C ALA A 221 -27.24 45.21 -2.42
N THR A 222 -27.23 44.07 -1.73
CA THR A 222 -28.44 43.28 -1.42
C THR A 222 -28.96 43.58 -0.01
N SER A 223 -28.11 44.08 0.88
CA SER A 223 -28.46 44.65 2.18
C SER A 223 -27.90 46.07 2.31
N ASP A 224 -28.38 46.84 3.30
CA ASP A 224 -27.68 48.07 3.70
C ASP A 224 -26.30 47.71 4.27
N LEU A 225 -25.26 48.46 3.91
CA LEU A 225 -23.89 48.28 4.41
C LEU A 225 -23.55 49.44 5.35
N ALA A 226 -23.47 49.15 6.66
CA ALA A 226 -23.07 50.11 7.68
C ALA A 226 -22.42 49.43 8.90
N PRO A 227 -21.13 49.06 8.89
CA PRO A 227 -20.17 49.05 7.77
C PRO A 227 -20.17 47.72 6.99
N LYS A 228 -20.81 46.68 7.53
CA LYS A 228 -20.91 45.34 6.93
C LYS A 228 -22.28 45.11 6.33
N GLY A 229 -22.32 44.32 5.28
CA GLY A 229 -23.55 43.89 4.62
C GLY A 229 -23.26 42.85 3.54
N THR A 230 -24.20 42.68 2.62
CA THR A 230 -24.13 41.70 1.54
C THR A 230 -24.30 42.38 0.19
N VAL A 231 -23.50 41.94 -0.78
CA VAL A 231 -23.50 42.46 -2.15
C VAL A 231 -23.58 41.28 -3.11
N GLN A 232 -24.24 41.50 -4.25
CA GLN A 232 -24.26 40.55 -5.35
C GLN A 232 -23.26 40.99 -6.42
N VAL A 233 -22.21 40.21 -6.65
CA VAL A 233 -21.17 40.48 -7.66
C VAL A 233 -21.02 39.22 -8.51
N ALA A 234 -21.01 39.37 -9.84
CA ALA A 234 -20.92 38.25 -10.78
C ALA A 234 -21.97 37.14 -10.56
N SER A 235 -23.18 37.50 -10.14
CA SER A 235 -24.30 36.61 -9.79
C SER A 235 -24.11 35.79 -8.50
N GLU A 236 -23.09 36.08 -7.70
CA GLU A 236 -22.85 35.44 -6.40
C GLU A 236 -23.06 36.43 -5.25
N LEU A 237 -23.57 35.94 -4.11
CA LEU A 237 -23.79 36.72 -2.89
C LEU A 237 -22.52 36.69 -2.03
N TRP A 238 -21.97 37.85 -1.71
CA TRP A 238 -20.74 38.02 -0.96
C TRP A 238 -20.95 38.93 0.25
N THR A 239 -20.31 38.58 1.36
CA THR A 239 -20.19 39.48 2.51
C THR A 239 -19.20 40.59 2.17
N ALA A 240 -19.60 41.83 2.36
CA ALA A 240 -18.77 42.98 2.05
C ALA A 240 -18.74 44.00 3.18
N THR A 241 -17.67 44.78 3.19
CA THR A 241 -17.50 45.96 4.04
C THR A 241 -17.34 47.19 3.16
N ALA A 242 -17.97 48.30 3.56
CA ALA A 242 -17.77 49.58 2.90
C ALA A 242 -16.32 50.06 3.16
N ASP A 243 -15.63 50.47 2.10
CA ASP A 243 -14.28 51.05 2.16
C ASP A 243 -14.33 52.53 2.60
N ASP A 244 -15.41 53.23 2.23
CA ASP A 244 -15.66 54.64 2.57
C ASP A 244 -16.77 54.78 3.63
N ALA A 245 -16.77 55.91 4.34
CA ALA A 245 -17.80 56.26 5.32
C ALA A 245 -19.17 56.63 4.70
N THR A 246 -19.32 56.46 3.38
CA THR A 246 -20.58 56.71 2.68
C THR A 246 -21.54 55.53 2.89
N PRO A 247 -22.75 55.77 3.42
CA PRO A 247 -23.73 54.70 3.59
C PRO A 247 -24.19 54.17 2.22
N ILE A 248 -24.01 52.87 2.00
CA ILE A 248 -24.46 52.15 0.81
C ILE A 248 -25.78 51.48 1.17
N ARG A 249 -26.83 51.80 0.42
CA ARG A 249 -28.17 51.23 0.62
C ARG A 249 -28.42 50.05 -0.30
N VAL A 250 -29.41 49.22 0.06
CA VAL A 250 -29.93 48.17 -0.83
C VAL A 250 -30.19 48.72 -2.24
N GLY A 251 -29.67 48.03 -3.25
CA GLY A 251 -29.82 48.37 -4.66
C GLY A 251 -28.76 49.33 -5.21
N ASP A 252 -27.92 49.93 -4.37
CA ASP A 252 -26.84 50.80 -4.84
C ASP A 252 -25.80 50.02 -5.66
N PRO A 253 -25.30 50.58 -6.78
CA PRO A 253 -24.20 49.98 -7.53
C PRO A 253 -22.89 50.15 -6.76
N VAL A 254 -22.12 49.07 -6.69
CA VAL A 254 -20.84 48.99 -5.97
C VAL A 254 -19.74 48.40 -6.84
N SER A 255 -18.50 48.82 -6.63
CA SER A 255 -17.31 48.20 -7.21
C SER A 255 -16.43 47.58 -6.13
N VAL A 256 -15.84 46.42 -6.43
CA VAL A 256 -14.94 45.71 -5.52
C VAL A 256 -13.54 46.30 -5.63
N VAL A 257 -13.03 46.84 -4.52
CA VAL A 257 -11.72 47.51 -4.44
C VAL A 257 -10.64 46.59 -3.88
N GLY A 258 -11.04 45.58 -3.09
CA GLY A 258 -10.10 44.65 -2.49
C GLY A 258 -10.80 43.50 -1.78
N LEU A 259 -9.97 42.62 -1.19
CA LEU A 259 -10.42 41.45 -0.45
C LEU A 259 -9.69 41.40 0.89
N GLU A 260 -10.44 41.30 1.99
CA GLU A 260 -9.90 41.18 3.34
C GLU A 260 -10.40 39.87 3.95
N GLY A 261 -9.56 38.83 3.90
CA GLY A 261 -9.93 37.47 4.29
C GLY A 261 -10.97 36.86 3.35
N LEU A 262 -12.21 36.74 3.82
CA LEU A 262 -13.37 36.26 3.05
C LEU A 262 -14.40 37.38 2.76
N MET A 263 -14.09 38.63 3.12
CA MET A 263 -14.97 39.77 2.91
C MET A 263 -14.46 40.66 1.77
N LEU A 264 -15.37 41.12 0.91
CA LEU A 264 -15.05 42.09 -0.14
C LEU A 264 -15.01 43.50 0.43
N LYS A 265 -14.02 44.30 0.05
CA LYS A 265 -14.06 45.76 0.22
C LYS A 265 -14.74 46.37 -0.99
N VAL A 266 -15.81 47.12 -0.75
CA VAL A 266 -16.59 47.72 -1.83
C VAL A 266 -16.73 49.22 -1.64
N ARG A 267 -16.75 49.95 -2.76
CA ARG A 267 -17.01 51.39 -2.82
C ARG A 267 -18.25 51.64 -3.67
N LYS A 268 -19.05 52.63 -3.29
CA LYS A 268 -20.18 53.10 -4.10
C LYS A 268 -19.67 53.67 -5.41
N THR A 269 -20.15 53.17 -6.54
CA THR A 269 -19.88 53.77 -7.85
C THR A 269 -20.93 54.82 -8.16
N HIS A 270 -20.48 56.03 -8.51
CA HIS A 270 -21.35 57.02 -9.14
C HIS A 270 -21.55 56.62 -10.62
N PRO A 271 -22.75 56.84 -11.19
CA PRO A 271 -23.03 56.56 -12.59
C PRO A 271 -22.15 57.36 -13.55
#